data_AF-A0A6P8HQ60-F1
#
_entry.id   AF-A0A6P8HQ60-F1
#
_cell.length_a   1.000
_cell.length_b   1.000
_cell.length_c   1.000
_cell.angle_alpha   90.00
_cell.angle_beta   90.00
_cell.angle_gamma   90.00
#
_symmetry.space_group_name_H-M   'P 1'
#
loop_
_entity.id
_entity.type
_entity.pdbx_description
1 polymer ?
#
loop_
_entity_poly.entity_id
_entity_poly.type
_entity_poly.pdbx_seq_one_letter_code
_entity_poly.pdbx_strand_id
1 'polypeptide(L)'
;DKECVVALYDYQEKTAREVSMKKGDILTLLNSTNKDWWKVETNDRQGFVPAAYVKRIDSHKASQELLAQTPEVDSVAQNQNALDEKYDEMMKKGEERRQKLEDSIHRYTLLREAHELESWINDKEDDLRIRISPAGESIMRSVYMGNEL
;
A
#
# COMPACT_ATOMS: atom_id res chain seq x y z
N ASP A 1 15.79 -0.79 41.84
CA ASP A 1 16.24 -1.22 40.51
C ASP A 1 15.40 -2.37 39.99
N LYS A 2 15.12 -2.41 38.69
CA LYS A 2 14.47 -3.58 38.07
C LYS A 2 15.51 -4.71 38.01
N GLU A 3 15.15 -5.88 38.54
CA GLU A 3 16.00 -7.07 38.44
C GLU A 3 15.78 -7.76 37.10
N CYS A 4 16.86 -8.19 36.46
CA CYS A 4 16.81 -8.88 35.17
C CYS A 4 17.43 -10.27 35.30
N VAL A 5 16.94 -11.19 34.47
CA VAL A 5 17.53 -12.52 34.30
C VAL A 5 17.76 -12.79 32.82
N VAL A 6 18.78 -13.58 32.51
CA VAL A 6 19.01 -14.13 31.17
C VAL A 6 18.64 -15.62 31.14
N ALA A 7 17.96 -16.05 30.09
CA ALA A 7 17.67 -17.45 29.84
C ALA A 7 18.94 -18.21 29.41
N LEU A 8 19.31 -19.26 30.15
CA LEU A 8 20.46 -20.11 29.84
C LEU A 8 20.15 -21.18 28.79
N TYR A 9 18.87 -21.52 28.65
CA TYR A 9 18.35 -22.57 27.77
C TYR A 9 16.97 -22.18 27.23
N ASP A 10 16.59 -22.78 26.11
CA ASP A 10 15.21 -22.70 25.62
C ASP A 10 14.26 -23.40 26.59
N TYR A 11 13.08 -22.81 26.78
CA TYR A 11 12.00 -23.39 27.56
C TYR A 11 10.68 -23.16 26.86
N GLN A 12 9.92 -24.22 26.65
CA GLN A 12 8.55 -24.15 26.15
C GLN A 12 7.58 -24.32 27.31
N GLU A 13 6.61 -23.41 27.43
CA GLU A 13 5.55 -23.50 28.43
C GLU A 13 4.80 -24.83 28.37
N LYS A 14 4.45 -25.39 29.53
CA LYS A 14 3.64 -26.60 29.64
C LYS A 14 2.22 -26.33 30.14
N THR A 15 2.04 -25.21 30.82
CA THR A 15 0.75 -24.79 31.39
C THR A 15 0.54 -23.30 31.15
N ALA A 16 -0.71 -22.85 31.18
CA ALA A 16 -1.06 -21.44 30.98
C ALA A 16 -0.51 -20.46 32.05
N ARG A 17 0.11 -20.98 33.12
CA ARG A 17 0.76 -20.18 34.17
C ARG A 17 2.25 -19.94 33.88
N GLU A 18 2.83 -20.70 32.96
CA GLU A 18 4.24 -20.62 32.59
C GLU A 18 4.43 -19.62 31.43
N VAL A 19 5.67 -19.37 31.03
CA VAL A 19 5.99 -18.66 29.80
C VAL A 19 7.11 -19.36 29.04
N SER A 20 7.07 -19.29 27.71
CA SER A 20 8.19 -19.73 26.88
C SER A 20 9.29 -18.67 26.85
N MET A 21 10.53 -19.12 26.73
CA MET A 21 11.73 -18.28 26.54
C MET A 21 12.73 -19.01 25.65
N LYS A 22 13.54 -18.25 24.91
CA LYS A 22 14.69 -18.75 24.16
C LYS A 22 15.98 -18.46 24.91
N LYS A 23 16.99 -19.30 24.74
CA LYS A 23 18.34 -19.08 25.27
C LYS A 23 18.84 -17.71 24.81
N GLY A 24 19.31 -16.90 25.76
CA GLY A 24 19.78 -15.54 25.53
C GLY A 24 18.72 -14.46 25.78
N ASP A 25 17.44 -14.82 25.92
CA ASP A 25 16.38 -13.86 26.23
C ASP A 25 16.67 -13.18 27.58
N ILE A 26 16.53 -11.86 27.59
CA ILE A 26 16.60 -11.04 28.80
C ILE A 26 15.17 -10.78 29.27
N LEU A 27 14.86 -11.24 30.49
CA LEU A 27 13.53 -11.17 31.07
C LEU A 27 13.54 -10.30 32.33
N THR A 28 12.43 -9.61 32.60
CA THR A 28 12.27 -8.87 33.86
C THR A 28 11.89 -9.85 34.96
N LEU A 29 12.67 -9.90 36.04
CA LEU A 29 12.38 -10.76 37.18
C LEU A 29 11.36 -10.08 38.10
N LEU A 30 10.21 -10.75 38.31
CA LEU A 30 9.12 -10.24 39.14
C LEU A 30 9.12 -10.87 40.54
N ASN A 31 9.44 -12.17 40.65
CA ASN A 31 9.48 -12.87 41.92
C ASN A 31 10.41 -14.09 41.87
N SER A 32 11.29 -14.23 42.86
CA SER A 32 12.20 -15.36 43.01
C SER A 32 12.22 -15.99 44.42
N THR A 33 11.12 -15.90 45.17
CA THR A 33 11.05 -16.46 46.54
C THR A 33 11.04 -17.99 46.57
N ASN A 34 10.56 -18.63 45.50
CA ASN A 34 10.58 -20.07 45.32
C ASN A 34 11.92 -20.50 44.69
N LYS A 35 12.46 -21.64 45.12
CA LYS A 35 13.77 -22.15 44.66
C LYS A 35 13.73 -22.79 43.28
N ASP A 36 12.57 -23.29 42.85
CA ASP A 36 12.41 -24.07 41.63
C ASP A 36 11.75 -23.27 40.51
N TRP A 37 10.90 -22.29 40.85
CA TRP A 37 10.08 -21.55 39.88
C TRP A 37 10.11 -20.06 40.15
N TRP A 38 10.57 -19.29 39.17
CA TRP A 38 10.59 -17.83 39.24
C TRP A 38 9.54 -17.23 38.33
N LYS A 39 8.92 -16.14 38.80
CA LYS A 39 7.97 -15.37 38.01
C LYS A 39 8.73 -14.30 37.23
N VAL A 40 8.55 -14.30 35.92
CA VAL A 40 9.19 -13.37 35.00
C VAL A 40 8.16 -12.69 34.10
N GLU A 41 8.55 -11.58 33.52
CA GLU A 41 7.83 -10.88 32.45
C GLU A 41 8.64 -10.95 31.17
N THR A 42 8.01 -11.44 30.11
CA THR A 42 8.46 -11.33 28.73
C THR A 42 7.73 -10.15 28.06
N ASN A 43 8.07 -9.82 26.81
CA ASN A 43 7.46 -8.69 26.10
C ASN A 43 5.92 -8.71 26.06
N ASP A 44 5.33 -9.92 26.02
CA ASP A 44 3.91 -10.08 25.71
C ASP A 44 3.10 -10.69 26.87
N ARG A 45 3.77 -11.16 27.95
CA ARG A 45 3.15 -12.03 28.97
C ARG A 45 3.98 -12.16 30.26
N GLN A 46 3.30 -12.48 31.36
CA GLN A 46 3.92 -12.85 32.63
C GLN A 46 3.62 -14.30 32.99
N GLY A 47 4.56 -14.97 33.64
CA GLY A 47 4.36 -16.31 34.16
C GLY A 47 5.63 -16.94 34.72
N PHE A 48 5.60 -18.24 34.94
CA PHE A 48 6.67 -18.97 35.61
C PHE A 48 7.65 -19.64 34.64
N VAL A 49 8.93 -19.62 35.00
CA VAL A 49 10.00 -20.39 34.36
C VAL A 49 10.82 -21.13 35.43
N PRO A 50 11.48 -22.25 35.08
CA PRO A 50 12.36 -22.96 36.01
C PRO A 50 13.53 -22.08 36.44
N ALA A 51 13.76 -21.93 37.74
CA ALA A 51 14.85 -21.12 38.29
C ALA A 51 16.23 -21.58 37.80
N ALA A 52 16.41 -22.89 37.61
CA ALA A 52 17.65 -23.48 37.10
C ALA A 52 17.97 -23.08 35.64
N TYR A 53 17.00 -22.54 34.91
CA TYR A 53 17.14 -22.20 33.49
C TYR A 53 17.42 -20.72 33.27
N VAL A 54 17.46 -19.93 34.33
CA VAL A 54 17.67 -18.49 34.28
C VAL A 54 18.79 -18.07 35.23
N LYS A 55 19.51 -17.00 34.88
CA LYS A 55 20.57 -16.43 35.72
C LYS A 55 20.34 -14.95 35.90
N ARG A 56 20.41 -14.47 37.15
CA ARG A 56 20.36 -13.04 37.49
C ARG A 56 21.50 -12.29 36.80
N ILE A 57 21.19 -11.14 36.23
CA ILE A 57 22.16 -10.24 35.59
C ILE A 57 21.98 -8.82 36.12
N ASP A 58 23.06 -8.05 36.09
CA ASP A 58 23.03 -6.62 36.41
C ASP A 58 22.12 -5.89 35.40
N SER A 59 21.20 -5.07 35.90
CA SER A 59 20.29 -4.27 35.05
C SER A 59 21.04 -3.37 34.04
N HIS A 60 22.24 -2.92 34.40
CA HIS A 60 23.10 -2.12 33.55
C HIS A 60 23.72 -2.93 32.40
N LYS A 61 24.04 -4.21 32.62
CA LYS A 61 24.49 -5.14 31.57
C LYS A 61 23.33 -5.60 30.70
N ALA A 62 22.17 -5.86 31.31
CA ALA A 62 20.93 -6.21 30.61
C ALA A 62 20.54 -5.14 29.58
N SER A 63 20.61 -3.87 29.98
CA SER A 63 20.32 -2.74 29.08
C SER A 63 21.30 -2.66 27.92
N GLN A 64 22.60 -2.93 28.16
CA GLN A 64 23.63 -2.91 27.14
C GLN A 64 23.50 -4.09 26.16
N GLU A 65 23.16 -5.29 26.65
CA GLU A 65 22.93 -6.48 25.83
C GLU A 65 21.63 -6.39 25.03
N LEU A 66 20.56 -5.81 25.58
CA LEU A 66 19.31 -5.57 24.84
C LEU A 66 19.53 -4.57 23.68
N LEU A 67 20.36 -3.54 23.90
CA LEU A 67 20.80 -2.61 22.86
C LEU A 67 21.73 -3.26 21.82
N ALA A 68 22.38 -4.37 22.16
CA ALA A 68 23.23 -5.12 21.24
C ALA A 68 22.47 -6.23 20.48
N GLN A 69 21.32 -6.69 21.01
CA GLN A 69 20.43 -7.69 20.41
C GLN A 69 19.35 -7.09 19.51
N THR A 70 19.14 -5.77 19.51
CA THR A 70 18.53 -5.15 18.33
C THR A 70 19.42 -5.53 17.16
N PRO A 71 18.88 -6.15 16.08
CA PRO A 71 19.69 -6.45 14.91
C PRO A 71 20.44 -5.17 14.57
N GLU A 72 21.75 -5.35 14.33
CA GLU A 72 22.68 -4.33 13.91
C GLU A 72 21.97 -3.27 13.09
N VAL A 73 22.38 -2.02 13.29
CA VAL A 73 22.08 -0.90 12.39
C VAL A 73 22.74 -1.19 11.03
N ASP A 74 22.34 -2.27 10.36
CA ASP A 74 22.42 -2.44 8.92
C ASP A 74 21.71 -1.21 8.36
N SER A 75 22.56 -0.36 7.82
CA SER A 75 22.49 1.08 7.97
C SER A 75 21.09 1.63 7.71
N VAL A 76 20.62 2.53 8.57
CA VAL A 76 19.43 3.36 8.27
C VAL A 76 19.49 3.90 6.84
N ALA A 77 20.69 4.17 6.32
CA ALA A 77 20.94 4.51 4.93
C ALA A 77 20.50 3.44 3.90
N GLN A 78 20.79 2.15 4.11
CA GLN A 78 20.30 1.07 3.23
C GLN A 78 18.78 0.97 3.25
N ASN A 79 18.17 1.06 4.43
CA ASN A 79 16.71 1.07 4.54
C ASN A 79 16.09 2.29 3.87
N GLN A 80 16.74 3.46 4.00
CA GLN A 80 16.32 4.69 3.32
C GLN A 80 16.43 4.55 1.80
N ASN A 81 17.56 4.05 1.28
CA ASN A 81 17.75 3.83 -0.15
C ASN A 81 16.70 2.87 -0.73
N ALA A 82 16.40 1.77 -0.04
CA ALA A 82 15.38 0.82 -0.48
C ALA A 82 13.97 1.43 -0.45
N LEU A 83 13.67 2.31 0.52
CA LEU A 83 12.43 3.06 0.57
C LEU A 83 12.32 4.06 -0.57
N ASP A 84 13.40 4.77 -0.88
CA ASP A 84 13.45 5.75 -1.97
C ASP A 84 13.28 5.07 -3.33
N GLU A 85 13.97 3.95 -3.58
CA GLU A 85 13.81 3.15 -4.80
C GLU A 85 12.36 2.66 -4.98
N LYS A 86 11.74 2.19 -3.90
CA LYS A 86 10.34 1.73 -3.93
C LYS A 86 9.38 2.89 -4.19
N TYR A 87 9.67 4.07 -3.65
CA TYR A 87 8.88 5.27 -3.89
C TYR A 87 8.97 5.70 -5.36
N ASP A 88 10.18 5.71 -5.94
CA ASP A 88 10.39 6.03 -7.35
C ASP A 88 9.67 5.05 -8.29
N GLU A 89 9.72 3.75 -8.00
CA GLU A 89 8.99 2.75 -8.76
C GLU A 89 7.47 2.99 -8.70
N MET A 90 6.96 3.33 -7.51
CA MET A 90 5.55 3.62 -7.32
C MET A 90 5.11 4.87 -8.08
N MET A 91 5.91 5.94 -8.03
CA MET A 91 5.66 7.17 -8.76
C MET A 91 5.67 6.94 -10.27
N LYS A 92 6.63 6.15 -10.78
CA LYS A 92 6.69 5.78 -12.19
C LYS A 92 5.44 5.03 -12.65
N LYS A 93 4.96 4.04 -11.89
CA LYS A 93 3.70 3.33 -12.21
C LYS A 93 2.49 4.25 -12.18
N GLY A 94 2.47 5.20 -11.23
CA GLY A 94 1.43 6.23 -11.16
C GLY A 94 1.39 7.10 -12.41
N GLU A 95 2.56 7.54 -12.86
CA GLU A 95 2.74 8.35 -14.07
C GLU A 95 2.34 7.60 -15.34
N GLU A 96 2.77 6.34 -15.49
CA GLU A 96 2.37 5.48 -16.61
C GLU A 96 0.84 5.29 -16.67
N ARG A 97 0.20 5.13 -15.51
CA ARG A 97 -1.27 5.02 -15.43
C ARG A 97 -1.94 6.34 -15.83
N ARG A 98 -1.42 7.48 -15.36
CA ARG A 98 -1.91 8.81 -15.72
C ARG A 98 -1.86 9.02 -17.23
N GLN A 99 -0.72 8.72 -17.85
CA GLN A 99 -0.54 8.85 -19.31
C GLN A 99 -1.54 7.99 -20.08
N LYS A 100 -1.69 6.70 -19.71
CA LYS A 100 -2.66 5.80 -20.36
C LYS A 100 -4.09 6.29 -20.25
N LEU A 101 -4.46 6.89 -19.12
CA LEU A 101 -5.79 7.48 -18.93
C LEU A 101 -5.98 8.70 -19.83
N GLU A 102 -4.98 9.59 -19.91
CA GLU A 102 -5.01 10.75 -20.79
C GLU A 102 -5.13 10.34 -22.27
N ASP A 103 -4.35 9.37 -22.71
CA ASP A 103 -4.43 8.82 -24.07
C ASP A 103 -5.83 8.25 -24.35
N SER A 104 -6.42 7.53 -23.40
CA SER A 104 -7.78 7.01 -23.52
C SER A 104 -8.81 8.13 -23.64
N ILE A 105 -8.70 9.18 -22.82
CA ILE A 105 -9.62 10.34 -22.87
C ILE A 105 -9.50 11.04 -24.22
N HIS A 106 -8.28 11.25 -24.70
CA HIS A 106 -8.03 11.87 -26.00
C HIS A 106 -8.65 11.03 -27.14
N ARG A 107 -8.48 9.71 -27.09
CA ARG A 107 -9.09 8.79 -28.07
C ARG A 107 -10.61 8.88 -28.08
N TYR A 108 -11.27 8.89 -26.93
CA TYR A 108 -12.72 9.01 -26.86
C TYR A 108 -13.22 10.35 -27.38
N THR A 109 -12.48 11.43 -27.08
CA THR A 109 -12.79 12.78 -27.56
C THR A 109 -12.74 12.84 -29.08
N LEU A 110 -11.65 12.35 -29.68
CA LEU A 110 -11.48 12.29 -31.13
C LEU A 110 -12.56 11.46 -31.80
N LEU A 111 -12.93 10.31 -31.21
CA LEU A 111 -13.98 9.46 -31.76
C LEU A 111 -15.35 10.15 -31.76
N ARG A 112 -15.69 10.87 -30.67
CA ARG A 112 -16.92 11.64 -30.59
C ARG A 112 -16.94 12.74 -31.65
N GLU A 113 -15.86 13.50 -31.77
CA GLU A 113 -15.74 14.58 -32.76
C GLU A 113 -15.83 14.07 -34.20
N ALA A 114 -15.24 12.91 -34.50
CA ALA A 114 -15.38 12.28 -35.81
C ALA A 114 -16.83 11.87 -36.12
N HIS A 115 -17.55 11.32 -35.14
CA HIS A 115 -18.94 10.94 -35.30
C HIS A 115 -19.88 12.16 -35.46
N GLU A 116 -19.60 13.25 -34.73
CA GLU A 116 -20.30 14.53 -34.91
C GLU A 116 -20.10 15.08 -36.33
N LEU A 117 -18.87 15.01 -36.84
CA LEU A 117 -18.55 15.44 -38.21
C LEU A 117 -19.24 14.54 -39.25
N GLU A 118 -19.26 13.23 -39.05
CA GLU A 118 -19.95 12.28 -39.94
C GLU A 118 -21.45 12.57 -40.01
N SER A 119 -22.11 12.75 -38.86
CA SER A 119 -23.53 13.13 -38.82
C SER A 119 -23.78 14.44 -39.55
N TRP A 120 -22.92 15.45 -39.32
CA TRP A 120 -23.05 16.74 -39.98
C TRP A 120 -22.88 16.65 -41.50
N ILE A 121 -21.97 15.80 -42.00
CA ILE A 121 -21.79 15.56 -43.43
C ILE A 121 -23.06 14.91 -44.02
N ASN A 122 -23.57 13.86 -43.38
CA ASN A 122 -24.78 13.16 -43.85
C ASN A 122 -25.99 14.11 -43.91
N ASP A 123 -26.18 14.95 -42.89
CA ASP A 123 -27.24 15.96 -42.88
C ASP A 123 -27.11 16.93 -44.07
N LYS A 124 -25.88 17.34 -44.41
CA LYS A 124 -25.62 18.23 -45.55
C LYS A 124 -25.81 17.54 -46.89
N GLU A 125 -25.45 16.26 -47.00
CA GLU A 125 -25.71 15.46 -48.20
C GLU A 125 -27.21 15.28 -48.44
N ASP A 126 -27.99 15.01 -47.38
CA ASP A 126 -29.44 14.92 -47.45
C ASP A 126 -30.08 16.26 -47.83
N ASP A 127 -29.65 17.37 -47.21
CA ASP A 127 -30.06 18.74 -47.58
C ASP A 127 -29.84 18.99 -49.09
N LEU A 128 -28.65 18.65 -49.60
CA LEU A 128 -28.29 18.83 -51.01
C LEU A 128 -29.11 17.91 -51.92
N ARG A 129 -29.27 16.64 -51.54
CA ARG A 129 -30.04 15.64 -52.30
C ARG A 129 -31.50 16.05 -52.45
N ILE A 130 -32.09 16.61 -51.40
CA ILE A 130 -33.46 17.15 -51.46
C ILE A 130 -33.52 18.33 -52.41
N ARG A 131 -32.58 19.29 -52.33
CA ARG A 131 -32.56 20.49 -53.18
C ARG A 131 -32.42 20.19 -54.67
N ILE A 132 -31.62 19.20 -55.04
CA ILE A 132 -31.40 18.80 -56.45
C ILE A 132 -32.45 17.81 -56.97
N SER A 133 -33.37 17.33 -56.12
CA SER A 133 -34.45 16.45 -56.56
C SER A 133 -35.45 17.22 -57.44
N PRO A 134 -36.17 16.58 -58.38
CA PRO A 134 -37.17 17.26 -59.21
C PRO A 134 -38.25 17.99 -58.39
N ALA A 135 -38.62 17.44 -57.23
CA ALA A 135 -39.54 18.08 -56.29
C ALA A 135 -38.91 19.30 -55.60
N GLY A 136 -37.65 19.20 -55.18
CA GLY A 136 -36.88 20.31 -54.60
C GLY A 136 -36.61 21.44 -55.60
N GLU A 137 -36.26 21.10 -56.84
CA GLU A 137 -36.11 22.08 -57.93
C GLU A 137 -37.42 22.79 -58.25
N SER A 138 -38.55 22.08 -58.22
CA SER A 138 -39.88 22.67 -58.42
C SER A 138 -40.28 23.63 -57.29
N ILE A 139 -40.00 23.26 -56.03
CA ILE A 139 -40.22 24.10 -54.84
C ILE A 139 -39.29 25.33 -54.85
N MET A 140 -38.00 25.16 -55.17
CA MET A 140 -37.09 26.29 -55.29
C MET A 140 -37.54 27.23 -56.42
N ARG A 141 -37.90 26.70 -57.60
CA ARG A 141 -38.44 27.53 -58.69
C ARG A 141 -39.71 28.27 -58.28
N SER A 142 -40.64 27.67 -57.54
CA SER A 142 -41.86 28.36 -57.10
C SER A 142 -41.59 29.44 -56.04
N VAL A 143 -40.61 29.25 -55.15
CA VAL A 143 -40.20 30.25 -54.15
C VAL A 143 -39.47 31.44 -54.80
N TYR A 144 -38.62 31.19 -55.79
CA TYR A 144 -37.86 32.27 -56.47
C TYR A 144 -38.64 32.94 -57.61
N MET A 145 -39.58 32.25 -58.27
CA MET A 145 -40.43 32.82 -59.32
C MET A 145 -41.78 33.35 -58.80
N GLY A 146 -42.15 33.06 -57.54
CA GLY A 146 -43.39 33.52 -56.91
C GLY A 146 -43.34 34.95 -56.34
N ASN A 147 -42.24 35.68 -56.57
CA ASN A 147 -42.09 37.10 -56.23
C ASN A 147 -42.04 38.01 -57.47
N GLU A 148 -42.43 37.50 -58.64
CA GLU A 148 -42.75 38.32 -59.80
C GLU A 148 -44.20 38.01 -60.23
N LEU A 149 -45.06 39.02 -60.07
CA LEU A 149 -46.51 39.12 -60.38
C LEU A 149 -47.47 38.95 -59.20
#